data_AF-A0A6P0K118-F1
#
_entry.id   AF-A0A6P0K118-F1
#
_cell.length_a   1.000
_cell.length_b   1.000
_cell.length_c   1.000
_cell.angle_alpha   90.00
_cell.angle_beta   90.00
_cell.angle_gamma   90.00
#
_symmetry.space_group_name_H-M   'P 1'
#
loop_
_entity.id
_entity.type
_entity.pdbx_description
1 polymer ?
#
loop_
_entity_poly.entity_id
_entity_poly.type
_entity_poly.pdbx_seq_one_letter_code
_entity_poly.pdbx_strand_id
1 'polypeptide(L)'
;MPAHLLVESMYKAINRRDVAAAINFVDDDCIYEDLNFPQPFRGKEAVKQLFEESCQGLPDDLQFVIDEITVGDPFAAGVLWHVELDGIPFPNARGVSFYRLSEKTGKLIFARDLVEPPVKLGKAAFWIIRLVTPLVRRLLKSQKSNSEKLRLSSPQATEVEPNQRRLSVLLWILSAAYIYILLLSPPGQIVPGEPAWAIQPETLQEIFDESLNFFFVLPVLNAVGINYLNSPTIHPVIEALFNFAEAWIFMFLPLMLIDQRAGNLPKLPIWSMAMFLTNGIICPYMALRQYNPLPQPQNKTQKSWLAPVFGWIGLIVGTIALAWGFVGRPEFGDLAQRGQYFGEQLLTNRVTLAFCIDLVLFSIFQAVLLRAVNPSQSKRRWLSYIPFWGLAAWLIMPPGSGAGDSPA
;
A
#
# COMPACT_ATOMS: atom_id res chain seq x y z
N MET A 1 -11.75 -33.31 29.21
CA MET A 1 -10.42 -33.54 28.61
C MET A 1 -9.57 -32.31 28.92
N PRO A 2 -8.35 -32.44 29.47
CA PRO A 2 -7.45 -31.29 29.68
C PRO A 2 -7.11 -30.57 28.37
N ALA A 3 -6.80 -29.28 28.46
CA ALA A 3 -6.54 -28.41 27.31
C ALA A 3 -5.52 -28.98 26.30
N HIS A 4 -4.36 -29.43 26.77
CA HIS A 4 -3.32 -29.96 25.88
C HIS A 4 -3.80 -31.16 25.03
N LEU A 5 -4.53 -32.11 25.63
CA LEU A 5 -5.05 -33.29 24.90
C LEU A 5 -6.14 -32.92 23.88
N LEU A 6 -6.98 -31.93 24.20
CA LEU A 6 -8.00 -31.45 23.27
C LEU A 6 -7.34 -30.78 22.07
N VAL A 7 -6.35 -29.92 22.31
CA VAL A 7 -5.61 -29.23 21.26
C VAL A 7 -4.85 -30.20 20.37
N GLU A 8 -4.14 -31.18 20.94
CA GLU A 8 -3.49 -32.25 20.15
C GLU A 8 -4.49 -33.03 19.29
N SER A 9 -5.67 -33.34 19.83
CA SER A 9 -6.72 -34.06 19.10
C SER A 9 -7.27 -33.22 17.94
N MET A 10 -7.39 -31.90 18.15
CA MET A 10 -7.80 -30.95 17.13
C MET A 10 -6.75 -30.83 16.01
N TYR A 11 -5.46 -30.70 16.34
CA TYR A 11 -4.38 -30.68 15.33
C TYR A 11 -4.37 -31.97 14.50
N LYS A 12 -4.54 -33.13 15.15
CA LYS A 12 -4.65 -34.42 14.45
C LYS A 12 -5.87 -34.48 13.51
N ALA A 13 -6.99 -33.85 13.85
CA ALA A 13 -8.16 -33.78 12.98
C ALA A 13 -7.90 -32.87 11.77
N ILE A 14 -7.33 -31.69 11.98
CA ILE A 14 -6.95 -30.74 10.90
C ILE A 14 -5.91 -31.34 9.95
N ASN A 15 -4.93 -32.06 10.47
CA ASN A 15 -3.92 -32.76 9.67
C ASN A 15 -4.49 -33.91 8.82
N ARG A 16 -5.64 -34.47 9.21
CA ARG A 16 -6.42 -35.43 8.39
C ARG A 16 -7.45 -34.74 7.48
N ARG A 17 -7.46 -33.41 7.44
CA ARG A 17 -8.49 -32.58 6.77
C ARG A 17 -9.92 -32.88 7.22
N ASP A 18 -10.06 -33.42 8.44
CA ASP A 18 -11.34 -33.79 9.02
C ASP A 18 -11.90 -32.64 9.85
N VAL A 19 -12.40 -31.62 9.15
CA VAL A 19 -13.01 -30.42 9.74
C VAL A 19 -14.24 -30.80 10.58
N ALA A 20 -14.98 -31.83 10.16
CA ALA A 20 -16.14 -32.33 10.89
C ALA A 20 -15.75 -32.89 12.27
N ALA A 21 -14.62 -33.59 12.38
CA ALA A 21 -14.09 -34.01 13.67
C ALA A 21 -13.52 -32.83 14.48
N ALA A 22 -12.76 -31.92 13.83
CA ALA A 22 -12.14 -30.78 14.49
C ALA A 22 -13.18 -29.86 15.15
N ILE A 23 -14.29 -29.57 14.46
CA ILE A 23 -15.31 -28.64 14.96
C ILE A 23 -16.09 -29.17 16.17
N ASN A 24 -16.04 -30.48 16.46
CA ASN A 24 -16.65 -31.04 17.67
C ASN A 24 -15.98 -30.57 18.95
N PHE A 25 -14.71 -30.14 18.87
CA PHE A 25 -13.96 -29.58 19.99
C PHE A 25 -14.24 -28.09 20.23
N VAL A 26 -15.00 -27.44 19.35
CA VAL A 26 -15.24 -25.98 19.38
C VAL A 26 -16.60 -25.67 20.03
N ASP A 27 -16.58 -24.68 20.93
CA ASP A 27 -17.76 -24.15 21.59
C ASP A 27 -18.59 -23.28 20.64
N ASP A 28 -19.89 -23.21 20.85
CA ASP A 28 -20.81 -22.45 19.98
C ASP A 28 -20.49 -20.95 20.01
N ASP A 29 -19.97 -20.44 21.13
CA ASP A 29 -19.59 -19.04 21.35
C ASP A 29 -18.08 -18.78 21.18
N CYS A 30 -17.34 -19.68 20.51
CA CYS A 30 -15.89 -19.56 20.38
C CYS A 30 -15.46 -18.26 19.67
N ILE A 31 -14.39 -17.64 20.18
CA ILE A 31 -13.71 -16.51 19.51
C ILE A 31 -12.32 -16.98 19.07
N TYR A 32 -12.09 -17.01 17.77
CA TYR A 32 -10.81 -17.41 17.18
C TYR A 32 -10.12 -16.19 16.56
N GLU A 33 -8.93 -15.87 17.03
CA GLU A 33 -8.11 -14.74 16.59
C GLU A 33 -6.88 -15.23 15.82
N ASP A 34 -7.02 -15.42 14.52
CA ASP A 34 -5.85 -15.55 13.64
C ASP A 34 -5.38 -14.16 13.22
N LEU A 35 -4.18 -13.77 13.65
CA LEU A 35 -3.64 -12.42 13.43
C LEU A 35 -3.21 -12.15 11.98
N ASN A 36 -3.31 -13.12 11.08
CA ASN A 36 -3.24 -12.86 9.63
C ASN A 36 -4.51 -12.18 9.10
N PHE A 37 -5.62 -12.26 9.83
CA PHE A 37 -6.90 -11.66 9.46
C PHE A 37 -7.21 -10.42 10.32
N PRO A 38 -7.85 -9.39 9.75
CA PRO A 38 -8.10 -8.13 10.46
C PRO A 38 -9.21 -8.21 11.52
N GLN A 39 -10.04 -9.26 11.50
CA GLN A 39 -11.18 -9.44 12.42
C GLN A 39 -11.18 -10.86 12.99
N PRO A 40 -11.61 -11.03 14.26
CA PRO A 40 -11.78 -12.36 14.85
C PRO A 40 -12.95 -13.11 14.22
N PHE A 41 -12.83 -14.43 14.13
CA PHE A 41 -13.92 -15.34 13.78
C PHE A 41 -14.75 -15.61 15.04
N ARG A 42 -16.04 -15.29 14.98
CA ARG A 42 -16.94 -15.35 16.15
C ARG A 42 -18.03 -16.38 15.93
N GLY A 43 -18.12 -17.30 16.87
CA GLY A 43 -19.07 -18.40 16.86
C GLY A 43 -18.57 -19.59 16.03
N LYS A 44 -19.09 -20.77 16.37
CA LYS A 44 -18.63 -22.05 15.81
C LYS A 44 -18.68 -22.13 14.29
N GLU A 45 -19.72 -21.58 13.64
CA GLU A 45 -19.82 -21.60 12.17
C GLU A 45 -18.69 -20.79 11.51
N ALA A 46 -18.30 -19.64 12.07
CA ALA A 46 -17.20 -18.85 11.55
C ALA A 46 -15.85 -19.57 11.74
N VAL A 47 -15.66 -20.26 12.87
CA VAL A 47 -14.46 -21.08 13.11
C VAL A 47 -14.42 -22.29 12.19
N LYS A 48 -15.57 -22.89 11.88
CA LYS A 48 -15.68 -23.98 10.92
C LYS A 48 -15.25 -23.54 9.52
N GLN A 49 -15.71 -22.39 9.05
CA GLN A 49 -15.30 -21.82 7.77
C GLN A 49 -13.78 -21.59 7.73
N LEU A 50 -13.19 -21.04 8.80
CA LEU A 50 -11.74 -20.89 8.91
C LEU A 50 -11.01 -22.24 8.77
N PHE A 51 -11.50 -23.30 9.42
CA PHE A 51 -10.91 -24.64 9.31
C PHE A 51 -11.05 -25.25 7.91
N GLU A 52 -12.19 -25.03 7.25
CA GLU A 52 -12.41 -25.45 5.86
C GLU A 52 -11.46 -24.74 4.90
N GLU A 53 -11.32 -23.41 5.02
CA GLU A 53 -10.38 -22.60 4.24
C GLU A 53 -8.94 -23.02 4.48
N SER A 54 -8.58 -23.32 5.73
CA SER A 54 -7.24 -23.81 6.11
C SER A 54 -6.94 -25.21 5.61
N CYS A 55 -7.94 -25.97 5.17
CA CYS A 55 -7.77 -27.31 4.60
C CYS A 55 -7.90 -27.33 3.06
N GLN A 56 -8.49 -26.29 2.46
CA GLN A 56 -8.85 -26.28 1.05
C GLN A 56 -7.62 -26.11 0.15
N GLY A 57 -7.44 -27.04 -0.78
CA GLY A 57 -6.38 -26.96 -1.80
C GLY A 57 -4.96 -27.21 -1.27
N LEU A 58 -4.82 -27.63 -0.02
CA LEU A 58 -3.54 -28.05 0.55
C LEU A 58 -3.29 -29.53 0.27
N PRO A 59 -2.06 -29.94 -0.05
CA PRO A 59 -1.74 -31.34 -0.27
C PRO A 59 -1.76 -32.12 1.05
N ASP A 60 -1.94 -33.44 0.97
CA ASP A 60 -2.13 -34.32 2.14
C ASP A 60 -0.86 -34.46 2.99
N ASP A 61 0.31 -34.27 2.36
CA ASP A 61 1.63 -34.30 2.98
C ASP A 61 2.01 -32.97 3.68
N LEU A 62 1.17 -31.94 3.61
CA LEU A 62 1.34 -30.70 4.37
C LEU A 62 0.76 -30.87 5.79
N GLN A 63 1.60 -30.71 6.81
CA GLN A 63 1.25 -31.03 8.19
C GLN A 63 1.52 -29.85 9.12
N PHE A 64 0.59 -29.59 10.06
CA PHE A 64 0.82 -28.69 11.20
C PHE A 64 1.41 -29.52 12.34
N VAL A 65 2.68 -29.30 12.63
CA VAL A 65 3.45 -30.08 13.61
C VAL A 65 3.55 -29.29 14.91
N ILE A 66 3.16 -29.91 16.03
CA ILE A 66 3.35 -29.34 17.37
C ILE A 66 4.80 -29.59 17.80
N ASP A 67 5.53 -28.50 18.05
CA ASP A 67 6.90 -28.54 18.59
C ASP A 67 6.86 -28.73 20.11
N GLU A 68 6.09 -27.88 20.80
CA GLU A 68 5.91 -27.92 22.24
C GLU A 68 4.50 -27.51 22.63
N ILE A 69 3.96 -28.12 23.70
CA ILE A 69 2.67 -27.76 24.28
C ILE A 69 2.76 -27.68 25.80
N THR A 70 2.21 -26.62 26.39
CA THR A 70 2.22 -26.45 27.85
C THR A 70 1.26 -27.43 28.53
N VAL A 71 1.70 -28.01 29.65
CA VAL A 71 0.91 -28.91 30.49
C VAL A 71 0.68 -28.32 31.89
N GLY A 72 -0.36 -28.77 32.59
CA GLY A 72 -0.63 -28.43 33.99
C GLY A 72 -1.90 -27.61 34.23
N ASP A 73 -2.27 -26.74 33.29
CA ASP A 73 -3.57 -26.05 33.33
C ASP A 73 -4.63 -26.91 32.60
N PRO A 74 -5.75 -27.28 33.26
CA PRO A 74 -6.79 -28.08 32.62
C PRO A 74 -7.56 -27.33 31.52
N PHE A 75 -7.54 -25.99 31.52
CA PHE A 75 -8.35 -25.14 30.63
C PHE A 75 -7.53 -24.23 29.72
N ALA A 76 -6.20 -24.19 29.82
CA ALA A 76 -5.35 -23.41 28.93
C ALA A 76 -4.15 -24.19 28.40
N ALA A 77 -3.78 -23.94 27.14
CA ALA A 77 -2.57 -24.48 26.54
C ALA A 77 -1.93 -23.45 25.60
N GLY A 78 -0.63 -23.23 25.75
CA GLY A 78 0.22 -22.59 24.74
C GLY A 78 0.86 -23.65 23.85
N VAL A 79 0.97 -23.39 22.56
CA VAL A 79 1.53 -24.31 21.57
C VAL A 79 2.56 -23.57 20.72
N LEU A 80 3.74 -24.16 20.57
CA LEU A 80 4.67 -23.84 19.49
C LEU A 80 4.45 -24.85 18.36
N TRP A 81 4.40 -24.38 17.13
CA TRP A 81 4.16 -25.24 15.98
C TRP A 81 4.86 -24.71 14.74
N HIS A 82 4.99 -25.57 13.74
CA HIS A 82 5.39 -25.20 12.40
C HIS A 82 4.64 -26.01 11.34
N VAL A 83 4.72 -25.58 10.10
CA VAL A 83 4.21 -26.33 8.95
C VAL A 83 5.36 -27.10 8.30
N GLU A 84 5.14 -28.37 7.98
CA GLU A 84 6.02 -29.18 7.15
C GLU A 84 5.31 -29.59 5.87
N LEU A 85 6.08 -29.82 4.81
CA LEU A 85 5.64 -30.47 3.57
C LEU A 85 6.56 -31.67 3.34
N ASP A 86 5.99 -32.88 3.29
CA ASP A 86 6.76 -34.14 3.14
C ASP A 86 7.86 -34.30 4.21
N GLY A 87 7.55 -33.92 5.45
CA GLY A 87 8.50 -33.95 6.58
C GLY A 87 9.63 -32.93 6.52
N ILE A 88 9.58 -31.98 5.57
CA ILE A 88 10.53 -30.88 5.46
C ILE A 88 9.87 -29.60 6.00
N PRO A 89 10.47 -28.94 7.01
CA PRO A 89 9.98 -27.67 7.53
C PRO A 89 9.81 -26.60 6.45
N PHE A 90 8.59 -26.07 6.33
CA PHE A 90 8.25 -25.05 5.36
C PHE A 90 8.84 -23.69 5.80
N PRO A 91 9.55 -22.97 4.92
CA PRO A 91 10.26 -21.75 5.31
C PRO A 91 9.28 -20.67 5.76
N ASN A 92 9.62 -20.01 6.88
CA ASN A 92 8.84 -18.93 7.50
C ASN A 92 7.39 -19.33 7.87
N ALA A 93 7.13 -20.61 8.13
CA ALA A 93 5.81 -21.12 8.53
C ALA A 93 5.78 -21.65 9.96
N ARG A 94 6.52 -21.00 10.87
CA ARG A 94 6.45 -21.27 12.31
C ARG A 94 5.32 -20.44 12.93
N GLY A 95 4.80 -20.88 14.05
CA GLY A 95 3.74 -20.19 14.77
C GLY A 95 3.75 -20.44 16.26
N VAL A 96 3.01 -19.58 16.96
CA VAL A 96 2.67 -19.76 18.36
C VAL A 96 1.17 -19.55 18.52
N SER A 97 0.54 -20.44 19.28
CA SER A 97 -0.88 -20.41 19.54
C SER A 97 -1.17 -20.45 21.03
N PHE A 98 -2.27 -19.81 21.42
CA PHE A 98 -2.83 -19.91 22.76
C PHE A 98 -4.29 -20.34 22.68
N TYR A 99 -4.63 -21.40 23.40
CA TYR A 99 -5.96 -21.97 23.45
C TYR A 99 -6.52 -21.90 24.88
N ARG A 100 -7.82 -21.62 24.99
CA ARG A 100 -8.57 -21.68 26.23
C ARG A 100 -9.86 -22.46 26.03
N LEU A 101 -10.14 -23.35 26.97
CA LEU A 101 -11.38 -24.10 27.06
C LEU A 101 -12.39 -23.40 27.98
N SER A 102 -13.66 -23.58 27.68
CA SER A 102 -14.77 -23.21 28.55
C SER A 102 -14.82 -24.18 29.73
N GLU A 103 -14.85 -23.65 30.95
CA GLU A 103 -15.02 -24.45 32.16
C GLU A 103 -16.39 -25.16 32.19
N LYS A 104 -17.39 -24.63 31.48
CA LYS A 104 -18.76 -25.18 31.46
C LYS A 104 -18.90 -26.35 30.49
N THR A 105 -18.32 -26.23 29.30
CA THR A 105 -18.52 -27.21 28.21
C THR A 105 -17.30 -28.10 27.98
N GLY A 106 -16.13 -27.71 28.48
CA GLY A 106 -14.86 -28.37 28.20
C GLY A 106 -14.40 -28.23 26.74
N LYS A 107 -15.00 -27.32 25.97
CA LYS A 107 -14.70 -27.07 24.55
C LYS A 107 -13.91 -25.78 24.37
N LEU A 108 -13.25 -25.64 23.22
CA LEU A 108 -12.50 -24.44 22.85
C LEU A 108 -13.42 -23.22 22.80
N ILE A 109 -13.18 -22.24 23.67
CA ILE A 109 -13.94 -20.98 23.75
C ILE A 109 -13.12 -19.79 23.24
N PHE A 110 -11.79 -19.90 23.25
CA PHE A 110 -10.91 -18.88 22.73
C PHE A 110 -9.63 -19.49 22.16
N ALA A 111 -9.22 -19.02 20.98
CA ALA A 111 -7.93 -19.31 20.40
C ALA A 111 -7.30 -18.03 19.86
N ARG A 112 -5.97 -17.94 19.90
CA ARG A 112 -5.21 -16.92 19.19
C ARG A 112 -3.99 -17.54 18.54
N ASP A 113 -3.82 -17.28 17.26
CA ASP A 113 -2.69 -17.74 16.46
C ASP A 113 -1.86 -16.56 16.00
N LEU A 114 -0.54 -16.71 16.15
CA LEU A 114 0.46 -15.80 15.61
C LEU A 114 1.39 -16.59 14.70
N VAL A 115 1.33 -16.30 13.41
CA VAL A 115 2.17 -16.93 12.39
C VAL A 115 3.40 -16.07 12.12
N GLU A 116 4.54 -16.71 11.88
CA GLU A 116 5.76 -16.04 11.46
C GLU A 116 5.50 -15.26 10.15
N PRO A 117 5.86 -13.97 10.09
CA PRO A 117 5.64 -13.19 8.88
C PRO A 117 6.57 -13.68 7.75
N PRO A 118 6.09 -13.71 6.50
CA PRO A 118 6.92 -14.10 5.35
C PRO A 118 8.09 -13.13 5.12
N VAL A 119 7.94 -11.87 5.58
CA VAL A 119 8.98 -10.83 5.48
C VAL A 119 9.58 -10.54 6.86
N LYS A 120 10.87 -10.83 7.00
CA LYS A 120 11.64 -10.60 8.23
C LYS A 120 12.22 -9.20 8.27
N LEU A 121 11.47 -8.24 8.80
CA LEU A 121 11.90 -6.83 8.89
C LEU A 121 13.04 -6.57 9.90
N GLY A 122 13.39 -7.54 10.75
CA GLY A 122 14.57 -7.50 11.63
C GLY A 122 14.71 -6.18 12.42
N LYS A 123 15.92 -5.58 12.41
CA LYS A 123 16.20 -4.31 13.10
C LYS A 123 15.47 -3.11 12.49
N ALA A 124 15.02 -3.20 11.23
CA ALA A 124 14.29 -2.12 10.57
C ALA A 124 12.89 -1.91 11.17
N ALA A 125 12.25 -2.95 11.70
CA ALA A 125 10.96 -2.84 12.40
C ALA A 125 11.05 -1.88 13.60
N PHE A 126 12.14 -1.94 14.39
CA PHE A 126 12.34 -1.03 15.52
C PHE A 126 12.52 0.43 15.09
N TRP A 127 13.20 0.67 13.96
CA TRP A 127 13.32 2.00 13.39
C TRP A 127 11.96 2.55 12.94
N ILE A 128 11.17 1.73 12.24
CA ILE A 128 9.81 2.08 11.82
C ILE A 128 8.98 2.43 13.06
N ILE A 129 8.94 1.54 14.06
CA ILE A 129 8.18 1.76 15.31
C ILE A 129 8.63 3.06 15.97
N ARG A 130 9.93 3.33 16.15
CA ARG A 130 10.43 4.57 16.77
C ARG A 130 9.99 5.82 16.00
N LEU A 131 10.02 5.76 14.68
CA LEU A 131 9.63 6.85 13.80
C LEU A 131 8.12 7.11 13.86
N VAL A 132 7.30 6.05 13.90
CA VAL A 132 5.83 6.19 13.94
C VAL A 132 5.26 6.34 15.36
N THR A 133 5.97 5.96 16.42
CA THR A 133 5.49 5.99 17.82
C THR A 133 4.94 7.35 18.26
N PRO A 134 5.58 8.50 17.96
CA PRO A 134 5.04 9.82 18.32
C PRO A 134 3.71 10.11 17.62
N LEU A 135 3.59 9.67 16.36
CA LEU A 135 2.39 9.84 15.52
C LEU A 135 1.26 8.92 16.00
N VAL A 136 1.56 7.64 16.21
CA VAL A 136 0.62 6.64 16.74
C VAL A 136 0.15 7.06 18.14
N ARG A 137 1.01 7.58 19.01
CA ARG A 137 0.62 8.10 20.32
C ARG A 137 -0.35 9.28 20.23
N ARG A 138 -0.17 10.18 19.26
CA ARG A 138 -1.12 11.28 19.00
C ARG A 138 -2.44 10.77 18.42
N LEU A 139 -2.39 9.81 17.50
CA LEU A 139 -3.57 9.21 16.89
C LEU A 139 -4.39 8.39 17.89
N LEU A 140 -3.75 7.57 18.74
CA LEU A 140 -4.41 6.81 19.80
C LEU A 140 -5.00 7.73 20.88
N LYS A 141 -4.30 8.80 21.27
CA LYS A 141 -4.88 9.83 22.16
C LYS A 141 -6.07 10.54 21.51
N SER A 142 -5.98 10.85 20.22
CA SER A 142 -7.07 11.45 19.45
C SER A 142 -8.24 10.49 19.29
N GLN A 143 -8.01 9.19 19.12
CA GLN A 143 -9.06 8.17 19.05
C GLN A 143 -9.72 7.93 20.39
N LYS A 144 -8.97 7.92 21.50
CA LYS A 144 -9.54 7.82 22.85
C LYS A 144 -10.42 9.05 23.17
N SER A 145 -9.97 10.24 22.78
CA SER A 145 -10.74 11.49 22.85
C SER A 145 -11.94 11.50 21.89
N ASN A 146 -11.81 10.96 20.68
CA ASN A 146 -12.91 10.83 19.73
C ASN A 146 -13.92 9.76 20.16
N SER A 147 -13.52 8.65 20.79
CA SER A 147 -14.46 7.62 21.26
C SER A 147 -15.30 8.12 22.43
N GLU A 148 -14.73 9.00 23.28
CA GLU A 148 -15.50 9.72 24.31
C GLU A 148 -16.44 10.77 23.69
N LYS A 149 -16.03 11.48 22.63
CA LYS A 149 -16.91 12.43 21.90
C LYS A 149 -18.00 11.73 21.06
N LEU A 150 -17.70 10.60 20.43
CA LEU A 150 -18.66 9.81 19.63
C LEU A 150 -19.73 9.13 20.50
N ARG A 151 -19.45 8.84 21.77
CA ARG A 151 -20.50 8.38 22.72
C ARG A 151 -21.51 9.47 23.09
N LEU A 152 -21.15 10.75 22.90
CA LEU A 152 -22.01 11.91 23.21
C LEU A 152 -22.57 12.62 21.98
N SER A 153 -22.19 12.21 20.78
CA SER A 153 -22.70 12.79 19.54
C SER A 153 -22.83 11.70 18.50
N SER A 154 -24.03 11.14 18.37
CA SER A 154 -24.44 10.38 17.20
C SER A 154 -24.60 11.37 16.03
N PRO A 155 -23.82 11.31 14.95
CA PRO A 155 -24.10 12.08 13.76
C PRO A 155 -24.89 11.19 12.79
N GLN A 156 -26.02 11.71 12.31
CA GLN A 156 -26.71 11.20 11.13
C GLN A 156 -25.71 10.97 10.00
N ALA A 157 -25.64 9.73 9.50
CA ALA A 157 -24.89 9.42 8.29
C ALA A 157 -25.52 10.17 7.12
N THR A 158 -24.81 11.16 6.58
CA THR A 158 -25.21 11.79 5.32
C THR A 158 -25.06 10.73 4.22
N GLU A 159 -26.16 10.32 3.60
CA GLU A 159 -26.14 9.35 2.50
C GLU A 159 -25.28 9.88 1.33
N VAL A 160 -24.40 9.02 0.81
CA VAL A 160 -23.57 9.34 -0.35
C VAL A 160 -24.46 9.39 -1.60
N GLU A 161 -24.41 10.50 -2.34
CA GLU A 161 -25.21 10.67 -3.56
C GLU A 161 -24.99 9.52 -4.57
N PRO A 162 -26.05 9.00 -5.22
CA PRO A 162 -25.96 7.88 -6.17
C PRO A 162 -24.92 8.06 -7.28
N ASN A 163 -24.77 9.29 -7.78
CA ASN A 163 -23.79 9.62 -8.82
C ASN A 163 -22.35 9.49 -8.34
N GLN A 164 -22.07 9.83 -7.07
CA GLN A 164 -20.73 9.70 -6.49
C GLN A 164 -20.36 8.24 -6.32
N ARG A 165 -21.32 7.42 -5.87
CA ARG A 165 -21.16 5.97 -5.76
C ARG A 165 -20.88 5.33 -7.12
N ARG A 166 -21.61 5.72 -8.18
CA ARG A 166 -21.35 5.26 -9.56
C ARG A 166 -19.95 5.61 -10.04
N LEU A 167 -19.49 6.85 -9.79
CA LEU A 167 -18.15 7.27 -10.18
C LEU A 167 -17.06 6.53 -9.39
N SER A 168 -17.28 6.26 -8.09
CA SER A 168 -16.36 5.44 -7.29
C SER A 168 -16.27 4.01 -7.83
N VAL A 169 -17.39 3.38 -8.20
CA VAL A 169 -17.41 2.06 -8.83
C VAL A 169 -16.66 2.08 -10.17
N LEU A 170 -16.87 3.09 -11.00
CA LEU A 170 -16.13 3.23 -12.26
C LEU A 170 -14.62 3.34 -12.02
N LEU A 171 -14.19 4.14 -11.04
CA LEU A 171 -12.78 4.25 -10.67
C LEU A 171 -12.20 2.94 -10.13
N TRP A 172 -12.97 2.14 -9.39
CA TRP A 172 -12.56 0.80 -8.98
C TRP A 172 -12.40 -0.15 -10.18
N ILE A 173 -13.32 -0.12 -11.14
CA ILE A 173 -13.21 -0.91 -12.37
C ILE A 173 -11.97 -0.50 -13.16
N LEU A 174 -11.74 0.80 -13.33
CA LEU A 174 -10.54 1.32 -14.00
C LEU A 174 -9.26 0.95 -13.25
N SER A 175 -9.29 0.96 -11.92
CA SER A 175 -8.16 0.53 -11.09
C SER A 175 -7.87 -0.96 -11.24
N ALA A 176 -8.91 -1.81 -11.22
CA ALA A 176 -8.76 -3.24 -11.43
C ALA A 176 -8.27 -3.54 -12.86
N ALA A 177 -8.78 -2.82 -13.85
CA ALA A 177 -8.32 -2.91 -15.23
C ALA A 177 -6.85 -2.47 -15.36
N TYR A 178 -6.44 -1.36 -14.73
CA TYR A 178 -5.05 -0.91 -14.68
C TYR A 178 -4.15 -2.00 -14.09
N ILE A 179 -4.49 -2.52 -12.91
CA ILE A 179 -3.70 -3.56 -12.23
C ILE A 179 -3.63 -4.82 -13.08
N TYR A 180 -4.76 -5.28 -13.59
CA TYR A 180 -4.79 -6.46 -14.44
C TYR A 180 -3.95 -6.26 -15.70
N ILE A 181 -4.19 -5.19 -16.47
CA ILE A 181 -3.52 -4.95 -17.74
C ILE A 181 -2.03 -4.76 -17.55
N LEU A 182 -1.59 -3.91 -16.61
CA LEU A 182 -0.19 -3.52 -16.51
C LEU A 182 0.63 -4.37 -15.56
N LEU A 183 0.04 -5.00 -14.54
CA LEU A 183 0.81 -5.79 -13.58
C LEU A 183 0.60 -7.30 -13.76
N LEU A 184 -0.60 -7.76 -14.15
CA LEU A 184 -0.94 -9.19 -14.06
C LEU A 184 -1.15 -9.89 -15.42
N SER A 185 -1.40 -9.13 -16.49
CA SER A 185 -1.80 -9.70 -17.77
C SER A 185 -0.68 -10.59 -18.35
N PRO A 186 -1.02 -11.80 -18.83
CA PRO A 186 -0.06 -12.71 -19.43
C PRO A 186 0.82 -12.07 -20.53
N PRO A 187 2.06 -12.58 -20.72
CA PRO A 187 2.94 -12.10 -21.77
C PRO A 187 2.30 -12.16 -23.15
N GLY A 188 2.46 -11.11 -23.95
CA GLY A 188 2.01 -11.06 -25.34
C GLY A 188 0.49 -10.96 -25.54
N GLN A 189 -0.31 -10.84 -24.48
CA GLN A 189 -1.77 -10.73 -24.60
C GLN A 189 -2.24 -9.29 -24.83
N ILE A 190 -1.89 -8.36 -23.91
CA ILE A 190 -2.43 -6.99 -23.90
C ILE A 190 -1.32 -5.95 -23.99
N VAL A 191 -0.27 -6.14 -23.19
CA VAL A 191 0.88 -5.24 -23.13
C VAL A 191 2.17 -6.02 -23.27
N PRO A 192 3.24 -5.40 -23.78
CA PRO A 192 4.53 -6.05 -23.94
C PRO A 192 5.21 -6.34 -22.60
N GLY A 193 6.19 -7.23 -22.64
CA GLY A 193 6.99 -7.63 -21.47
C GLY A 193 6.27 -8.58 -20.51
N GLU A 194 7.03 -9.06 -19.53
CA GLU A 194 6.58 -10.06 -18.55
C GLU A 194 5.78 -9.41 -17.41
N PRO A 195 4.72 -10.06 -16.90
CA PRO A 195 3.93 -9.56 -15.78
C PRO A 195 4.70 -9.62 -14.45
N ALA A 196 4.19 -8.93 -13.43
CA ALA A 196 4.81 -8.84 -12.11
C ALA A 196 5.00 -10.21 -11.42
N TRP A 197 4.15 -11.19 -11.71
CA TRP A 197 4.27 -12.55 -11.15
C TRP A 197 5.29 -13.44 -11.90
N ALA A 198 5.76 -13.03 -13.08
CA ALA A 198 6.80 -13.69 -13.87
C ALA A 198 7.96 -12.72 -14.19
N ILE A 199 8.23 -11.79 -13.28
CA ILE A 199 9.24 -10.76 -13.50
C ILE A 199 10.62 -11.39 -13.72
N GLN A 200 11.32 -10.92 -14.75
CA GLN A 200 12.65 -11.42 -15.08
C GLN A 200 13.71 -10.81 -14.14
N PRO A 201 14.79 -11.54 -13.82
CA PRO A 201 15.88 -11.03 -12.99
C PRO A 201 16.49 -9.71 -13.53
N GLU A 202 16.57 -9.57 -14.85
CA GLU A 202 17.09 -8.37 -15.51
C GLU A 202 16.20 -7.15 -15.24
N THR A 203 14.87 -7.33 -15.28
CA THR A 203 13.91 -6.27 -14.95
C THR A 203 13.93 -5.92 -13.46
N LEU A 204 14.13 -6.91 -12.58
CA LEU A 204 14.33 -6.64 -11.16
C LEU A 204 15.61 -5.83 -10.91
N GLN A 205 16.68 -6.15 -11.63
CA GLN A 205 17.94 -5.41 -11.56
C GLN A 205 17.79 -3.99 -12.10
N GLU A 206 17.09 -3.79 -13.22
CA GLU A 206 16.76 -2.47 -13.76
C GLU A 206 16.02 -1.60 -12.72
N ILE A 207 14.95 -2.12 -12.12
CA ILE A 207 14.18 -1.41 -11.07
C ILE A 207 15.08 -1.07 -9.88
N PHE A 208 15.92 -2.01 -9.46
CA PHE A 208 16.84 -1.79 -8.35
C PHE A 208 17.87 -0.72 -8.67
N ASP A 209 18.46 -0.76 -9.86
CA ASP A 209 19.45 0.21 -10.31
C ASP A 209 18.84 1.61 -10.41
N GLU A 210 17.65 1.74 -10.99
CA GLU A 210 16.87 2.99 -11.02
C GLU A 210 16.58 3.54 -9.63
N SER A 211 16.20 2.64 -8.71
CA SER A 211 15.96 2.98 -7.31
C SER A 211 17.22 3.47 -6.59
N LEU A 212 18.40 2.93 -6.92
CA LEU A 212 19.67 3.44 -6.38
C LEU A 212 19.96 4.86 -6.85
N ASN A 213 19.58 5.19 -8.09
CA ASN A 213 19.72 6.53 -8.65
C ASN A 213 18.53 7.46 -8.37
N PHE A 214 17.68 7.11 -7.39
CA PHE A 214 16.54 7.93 -6.99
C PHE A 214 16.94 9.39 -6.71
N PHE A 215 16.21 10.30 -7.35
CA PHE A 215 16.40 11.75 -7.35
C PHE A 215 17.81 12.21 -7.74
N PHE A 216 18.54 11.37 -8.47
CA PHE A 216 19.95 11.56 -8.81
C PHE A 216 20.87 11.74 -7.59
N VAL A 217 20.41 11.37 -6.38
CA VAL A 217 21.16 11.60 -5.14
C VAL A 217 22.49 10.87 -5.18
N LEU A 218 22.47 9.57 -5.46
CA LEU A 218 23.69 8.76 -5.54
C LEU A 218 24.61 9.18 -6.70
N PRO A 219 24.13 9.40 -7.94
CA PRO A 219 24.95 9.96 -9.00
C PRO A 219 25.68 11.26 -8.61
N VAL A 220 24.97 12.19 -7.96
CA VAL A 220 25.56 13.47 -7.53
C VAL A 220 26.59 13.25 -6.42
N LEU A 221 26.31 12.38 -5.44
CA LEU A 221 27.26 12.04 -4.38
C LEU A 221 28.57 11.49 -4.95
N ASN A 222 28.48 10.56 -5.91
CA ASN A 222 29.67 10.01 -6.57
C ASN A 222 30.41 11.09 -7.38
N ALA A 223 29.69 11.97 -8.08
CA ALA A 223 30.28 13.07 -8.84
C ALA A 223 31.07 14.07 -7.97
N VAL A 224 30.67 14.26 -6.70
CA VAL A 224 31.40 15.10 -5.73
C VAL A 224 32.46 14.34 -4.92
N GLY A 225 32.73 13.09 -5.27
CA GLY A 225 33.79 12.28 -4.66
C GLY A 225 33.38 11.43 -3.46
N ILE A 226 32.08 11.34 -3.14
CA ILE A 226 31.55 10.49 -2.07
C ILE A 226 31.15 9.13 -2.67
N ASN A 227 32.04 8.14 -2.56
CA ASN A 227 31.93 6.83 -3.23
C ASN A 227 31.75 5.65 -2.26
N TYR A 228 30.88 5.79 -1.25
CA TYR A 228 30.54 4.67 -0.35
C TYR A 228 29.78 3.54 -1.08
N LEU A 229 28.95 3.93 -2.06
CA LEU A 229 28.25 3.06 -2.98
C LEU A 229 28.42 3.64 -4.39
N ASN A 230 28.58 2.79 -5.40
CA ASN A 230 28.72 3.22 -6.79
C ASN A 230 27.34 3.29 -7.46
N SER A 231 27.06 4.40 -8.12
CA SER A 231 25.86 4.63 -8.90
C SER A 231 25.85 3.74 -10.14
N PRO A 232 24.79 2.93 -10.36
CA PRO A 232 24.66 2.12 -11.56
C PRO A 232 24.56 2.98 -12.82
N THR A 233 24.99 2.39 -13.94
CA THR A 233 24.97 3.05 -15.24
C THR A 233 23.70 2.69 -16.01
N ILE A 234 22.66 3.51 -15.86
CA ILE A 234 21.35 3.39 -16.52
C ILE A 234 21.26 4.21 -17.82
N HIS A 235 20.47 3.76 -18.79
CA HIS A 235 20.20 4.54 -20.00
C HIS A 235 19.51 5.89 -19.65
N PRO A 236 19.99 7.04 -20.14
CA PRO A 236 19.52 8.36 -19.70
C PRO A 236 18.02 8.60 -19.84
N VAL A 237 17.40 8.06 -20.87
CA VAL A 237 15.96 8.25 -21.15
C VAL A 237 15.07 7.54 -20.11
N ILE A 238 15.43 6.34 -19.68
CA ILE A 238 14.61 5.60 -18.70
C ILE A 238 14.87 6.13 -17.29
N GLU A 239 16.14 6.43 -16.97
CA GLU A 239 16.50 7.12 -15.73
C GLU A 239 15.79 8.47 -15.59
N ALA A 240 15.64 9.21 -16.70
CA ALA A 240 14.85 10.44 -16.77
C ALA A 240 13.36 10.18 -16.56
N LEU A 241 12.78 9.17 -17.23
CA LEU A 241 11.36 8.82 -17.07
C LEU A 241 11.03 8.47 -15.61
N PHE A 242 11.83 7.58 -15.01
CA PHE A 242 11.70 7.16 -13.62
C PHE A 242 11.75 8.36 -12.66
N ASN A 243 12.82 9.15 -12.70
CA ASN A 243 12.99 10.28 -11.80
C ASN A 243 11.93 11.38 -12.01
N PHE A 244 11.46 11.57 -13.24
CA PHE A 244 10.39 12.52 -13.54
C PHE A 244 9.04 12.06 -12.96
N ALA A 245 8.69 10.77 -13.13
CA ALA A 245 7.49 10.19 -12.53
C ALA A 245 7.53 10.27 -11.00
N GLU A 246 8.67 9.91 -10.40
CA GLU A 246 8.87 9.96 -8.95
C GLU A 246 8.82 11.39 -8.39
N ALA A 247 9.43 12.35 -9.07
CA ALA A 247 9.33 13.76 -8.69
C ALA A 247 7.87 14.26 -8.73
N TRP A 248 7.07 13.75 -9.67
CA TRP A 248 5.67 14.12 -9.79
C TRP A 248 4.81 13.55 -8.65
N ILE A 249 4.89 12.24 -8.39
CA ILE A 249 4.13 11.61 -7.30
C ILE A 249 4.62 12.10 -5.93
N PHE A 250 5.89 12.44 -5.79
CA PHE A 250 6.41 13.10 -4.59
C PHE A 250 5.64 14.39 -4.26
N MET A 251 5.34 15.21 -5.26
CA MET A 251 4.54 16.44 -5.10
C MET A 251 3.07 16.19 -4.74
N PHE A 252 2.55 14.96 -4.85
CA PHE A 252 1.17 14.67 -4.48
C PHE A 252 0.95 14.69 -2.96
N LEU A 253 1.97 14.47 -2.13
CA LEU A 253 1.76 14.36 -0.68
C LEU A 253 1.12 15.61 -0.06
N PRO A 254 1.64 16.84 -0.23
CA PRO A 254 0.99 18.02 0.32
C PRO A 254 -0.43 18.20 -0.22
N LEU A 255 -0.64 17.90 -1.51
CA LEU A 255 -1.95 17.99 -2.15
C LEU A 255 -2.96 17.01 -1.53
N MET A 256 -2.55 15.76 -1.34
CA MET A 256 -3.35 14.73 -0.66
C MET A 256 -3.66 15.16 0.76
N LEU A 257 -2.67 15.60 1.55
CA LEU A 257 -2.87 16.01 2.95
C LEU A 257 -3.93 17.11 3.09
N ILE A 258 -3.94 18.06 2.16
CA ILE A 258 -4.85 19.20 2.10
C ILE A 258 -6.29 18.78 1.70
N ASP A 259 -6.45 17.73 0.88
CA ASP A 259 -7.75 17.29 0.39
C ASP A 259 -8.66 16.77 1.52
N GLN A 260 -9.69 17.52 1.86
CA GLN A 260 -10.59 17.18 2.97
C GLN A 260 -11.47 15.97 2.69
N ARG A 261 -11.72 15.67 1.40
CA ARG A 261 -12.60 14.57 1.00
C ARG A 261 -12.04 13.21 1.40
N ALA A 262 -10.72 13.06 1.41
CA ALA A 262 -10.03 11.87 1.89
C ALA A 262 -9.55 11.99 3.35
N GLY A 263 -10.16 12.84 4.18
CA GLY A 263 -9.68 13.14 5.54
C GLY A 263 -9.59 11.95 6.50
N ASN A 264 -10.39 10.91 6.29
CA ASN A 264 -10.38 9.66 7.07
C ASN A 264 -9.36 8.62 6.57
N LEU A 265 -8.72 8.84 5.42
CA LEU A 265 -7.79 7.88 4.83
C LEU A 265 -6.37 8.06 5.38
N PRO A 266 -5.59 6.98 5.52
CA PRO A 266 -4.18 7.04 5.92
C PRO A 266 -3.30 7.53 4.76
N LYS A 267 -3.38 8.82 4.43
CA LYS A 267 -2.75 9.41 3.23
C LYS A 267 -1.24 9.26 3.16
N LEU A 268 -0.54 9.37 4.29
CA LEU A 268 0.92 9.27 4.32
C LEU A 268 1.38 7.83 3.97
N PRO A 269 0.88 6.75 4.62
CA PRO A 269 1.15 5.39 4.17
C PRO A 269 0.78 5.13 2.71
N ILE A 270 -0.38 5.60 2.25
CA ILE A 270 -0.83 5.44 0.86
C ILE A 270 0.15 6.12 -0.10
N TRP A 271 0.54 7.36 0.18
CA TRP A 271 1.54 8.08 -0.61
C TRP A 271 2.90 7.38 -0.57
N SER A 272 3.35 6.89 0.58
CA SER A 272 4.62 6.17 0.69
C SER A 272 4.63 4.88 -0.14
N MET A 273 3.50 4.18 -0.24
CA MET A 273 3.37 3.04 -1.18
C MET A 273 3.32 3.51 -2.63
N ALA A 274 2.68 4.65 -2.91
CA ALA A 274 2.60 5.24 -4.25
C ALA A 274 3.95 5.76 -4.78
N MET A 275 4.94 6.07 -3.92
CA MET A 275 6.32 6.36 -4.32
C MET A 275 7.06 5.13 -4.91
N PHE A 276 6.46 3.95 -4.90
CA PHE A 276 7.03 2.74 -5.50
C PHE A 276 6.07 2.07 -6.49
N LEU A 277 4.77 2.15 -6.23
CA LEU A 277 3.72 1.50 -7.01
C LEU A 277 2.79 2.50 -7.71
N THR A 278 3.13 3.80 -7.70
CA THR A 278 2.49 4.87 -8.48
C THR A 278 0.97 4.74 -8.57
N ASN A 279 0.41 4.48 -9.76
CA ASN A 279 -1.03 4.37 -9.96
C ASN A 279 -1.63 3.02 -9.56
N GLY A 280 -0.81 2.00 -9.31
CA GLY A 280 -1.26 0.79 -8.60
C GLY A 280 -1.86 1.13 -7.22
N ILE A 281 -1.46 2.26 -6.62
CA ILE A 281 -1.96 2.75 -5.33
C ILE A 281 -2.82 4.01 -5.47
N ILE A 282 -2.48 4.94 -6.37
CA ILE A 282 -3.26 6.17 -6.55
C ILE A 282 -4.64 5.90 -7.17
N CYS A 283 -4.78 4.95 -8.10
CA CYS A 283 -6.10 4.62 -8.68
C CYS A 283 -7.10 4.13 -7.61
N PRO A 284 -6.77 3.13 -6.76
CA PRO A 284 -7.62 2.74 -5.63
C PRO A 284 -7.91 3.90 -4.67
N TYR A 285 -6.90 4.72 -4.36
CA TYR A 285 -7.07 5.89 -3.52
C TYR A 285 -8.11 6.86 -4.08
N MET A 286 -8.09 7.14 -5.39
CA MET A 286 -9.08 8.01 -6.04
C MET A 286 -10.49 7.41 -5.97
N ALA A 287 -10.62 6.08 -6.08
CA ALA A 287 -11.90 5.38 -5.94
C ALA A 287 -12.45 5.46 -4.50
N LEU A 288 -11.61 5.22 -3.49
CA LEU A 288 -11.94 5.37 -2.07
C LEU A 288 -12.31 6.80 -1.71
N ARG A 289 -11.52 7.78 -2.18
CA ARG A 289 -11.80 9.21 -2.01
C ARG A 289 -13.18 9.59 -2.56
N GLN A 290 -13.57 9.01 -3.70
CA GLN A 290 -14.84 9.31 -4.35
C GLN A 290 -16.05 8.73 -3.60
N TYR A 291 -15.85 7.71 -2.76
CA TYR A 291 -16.88 7.14 -1.89
C TYR A 291 -17.25 8.06 -0.72
N ASN A 292 -16.34 8.94 -0.31
CA ASN A 292 -16.61 9.91 0.76
C ASN A 292 -17.46 11.10 0.27
N PRO A 293 -18.37 11.62 1.12
CA PRO A 293 -19.22 12.77 0.78
C PRO A 293 -18.38 14.02 0.52
N LEU A 294 -18.95 14.98 -0.22
CA LEU A 294 -18.29 16.25 -0.51
C LEU A 294 -18.08 17.04 0.79
N PRO A 295 -16.89 17.66 1.00
CA PRO A 295 -16.65 18.52 2.15
C PRO A 295 -17.61 19.72 2.18
N GLN A 296 -17.99 20.18 3.37
CA GLN A 296 -18.79 21.39 3.50
C GLN A 296 -18.00 22.64 3.07
N PRO A 297 -18.64 23.62 2.40
CA PRO A 297 -17.97 24.76 1.77
C PRO A 297 -17.25 25.74 2.72
N GLN A 298 -17.45 25.63 4.04
CA GLN A 298 -16.89 26.55 5.04
C GLN A 298 -15.45 26.21 5.48
N ASN A 299 -14.93 25.03 5.19
CA ASN A 299 -13.60 24.66 5.66
C ASN A 299 -12.50 25.28 4.77
N LYS A 300 -11.93 26.39 5.24
CA LYS A 300 -10.76 27.02 4.61
C LYS A 300 -9.64 25.99 4.49
N THR A 301 -9.24 25.74 3.25
CA THR A 301 -8.19 24.80 2.90
C THR A 301 -6.86 25.53 2.98
N GLN A 302 -6.05 25.26 4.01
CA GLN A 302 -4.77 25.94 4.22
C GLN A 302 -3.61 25.05 3.75
N LYS A 303 -2.73 25.62 2.92
CA LYS A 303 -1.50 24.94 2.50
C LYS A 303 -0.56 24.76 3.69
N SER A 304 0.01 23.57 3.82
CA SER A 304 1.10 23.32 4.77
C SER A 304 2.33 24.16 4.43
N TRP A 305 3.11 24.54 5.44
CA TRP A 305 4.40 25.22 5.26
C TRP A 305 5.42 24.36 4.51
N LEU A 306 5.22 23.04 4.48
CA LEU A 306 6.05 22.10 3.71
C LEU A 306 5.73 22.10 2.21
N ALA A 307 4.57 22.61 1.79
CA ALA A 307 4.14 22.54 0.39
C ALA A 307 5.17 23.15 -0.58
N PRO A 308 5.76 24.35 -0.32
CA PRO A 308 6.80 24.90 -1.19
C PRO A 308 8.06 24.05 -1.28
N VAL A 309 8.44 23.36 -0.19
CA VAL A 309 9.63 22.47 -0.19
C VAL A 309 9.42 21.32 -1.16
N PHE A 310 8.25 20.67 -1.08
CA PHE A 310 7.88 19.60 -2.01
C PHE A 310 7.79 20.10 -3.46
N GLY A 311 7.22 21.28 -3.66
CA GLY A 311 7.12 21.91 -4.98
C GLY A 311 8.50 22.23 -5.59
N TRP A 312 9.43 22.80 -4.81
CA TRP A 312 10.78 23.09 -5.29
C TRP A 312 11.60 21.83 -5.56
N ILE A 313 11.59 20.85 -4.66
CA ILE A 313 12.30 19.58 -4.88
C ILE A 313 11.76 18.88 -6.12
N GLY A 314 10.44 18.73 -6.23
CA GLY A 314 9.82 18.09 -7.39
C GLY A 314 10.12 18.82 -8.69
N LEU A 315 10.05 20.17 -8.70
CA LEU A 315 10.37 20.98 -9.87
C LEU A 315 11.84 20.83 -10.29
N ILE A 316 12.78 20.89 -9.34
CA ILE A 316 14.21 20.78 -9.62
C ILE A 316 14.54 19.38 -10.15
N VAL A 317 14.13 18.34 -9.42
CA VAL A 317 14.41 16.95 -9.82
C VAL A 317 13.77 16.63 -11.16
N GLY A 318 12.51 16.98 -11.39
CA GLY A 318 11.86 16.71 -12.67
C GLY A 318 12.45 17.52 -13.83
N THR A 319 12.89 18.76 -13.59
CA THR A 319 13.59 19.54 -14.63
C THR A 319 14.95 18.94 -14.97
N ILE A 320 15.71 18.50 -13.95
CA ILE A 320 16.97 17.77 -14.13
C ILE A 320 16.71 16.46 -14.88
N ALA A 321 15.68 15.71 -14.51
CA ALA A 321 15.32 14.45 -15.17
C ALA A 321 15.06 14.67 -16.67
N LEU A 322 14.24 15.66 -17.02
CA LEU A 322 13.99 15.98 -18.43
C LEU A 322 15.27 16.35 -19.15
N ALA A 323 16.09 17.25 -18.59
CA ALA A 323 17.37 17.61 -19.18
C ALA A 323 18.29 16.39 -19.35
N TRP A 324 18.36 15.52 -18.34
CA TRP A 324 19.17 14.31 -18.32
C TRP A 324 18.80 13.36 -19.46
N GLY A 325 17.51 13.19 -19.77
CA GLY A 325 17.07 12.38 -20.91
C GLY A 325 17.65 12.85 -22.25
N PHE A 326 17.86 14.17 -22.42
CA PHE A 326 18.40 14.76 -23.65
C PHE A 326 19.92 14.86 -23.68
N VAL A 327 20.56 15.22 -22.56
CA VAL A 327 22.01 15.55 -22.53
C VAL A 327 22.85 14.64 -21.64
N GLY A 328 22.21 13.85 -20.78
CA GLY A 328 22.90 12.91 -19.89
C GLY A 328 23.63 11.84 -20.70
N ARG A 329 24.87 11.53 -20.32
CA ARG A 329 25.71 10.45 -20.85
C ARG A 329 25.75 10.37 -22.39
N PRO A 330 26.59 11.19 -23.04
CA PRO A 330 26.72 11.24 -24.50
C PRO A 330 27.07 9.88 -25.15
N GLU A 331 27.66 8.95 -24.39
CA GLU A 331 27.99 7.59 -24.82
C GLU A 331 26.77 6.74 -25.23
N PHE A 332 25.56 7.09 -24.79
CA PHE A 332 24.30 6.44 -25.19
C PHE A 332 23.69 6.99 -26.49
N GLY A 333 24.48 7.70 -27.28
CA GLY A 333 24.09 8.15 -28.61
C GLY A 333 23.36 9.49 -28.64
N ASP A 334 23.04 9.89 -29.87
CA ASP A 334 22.37 11.15 -30.17
C ASP A 334 20.85 11.09 -29.87
N LEU A 335 20.15 12.21 -30.09
CA LEU A 335 18.71 12.31 -29.81
C LEU A 335 17.87 11.34 -30.64
N ALA A 336 18.30 11.00 -31.86
CA ALA A 336 17.56 10.08 -32.72
C ALA A 336 17.69 8.64 -32.19
N GLN A 337 18.90 8.23 -31.82
CA GLN A 337 19.16 6.92 -31.22
C GLN A 337 18.43 6.74 -29.89
N ARG A 338 18.41 7.78 -29.06
CA ARG A 338 17.64 7.80 -27.80
C ARG A 338 16.13 7.65 -28.04
N GLY A 339 15.60 8.34 -29.04
CA GLY A 339 14.19 8.23 -29.43
C GLY A 339 13.83 6.83 -29.93
N GLN A 340 14.71 6.21 -30.73
CA GLN A 340 14.55 4.83 -31.20
C GLN A 340 14.58 3.84 -30.04
N TYR A 341 15.58 3.94 -29.16
CA TYR A 341 15.69 3.12 -27.96
C TYR A 341 14.43 3.23 -27.09
N PHE A 342 13.94 4.45 -26.85
CA PHE A 342 12.74 4.65 -26.06
C PHE A 342 11.49 4.05 -26.71
N GLY A 343 11.35 4.20 -28.04
CA GLY A 343 10.27 3.58 -28.80
C GLY A 343 10.31 2.05 -28.70
N GLU A 344 11.50 1.45 -28.75
CA GLU A 344 11.67 0.01 -28.55
C GLU A 344 11.27 -0.40 -27.12
N GLN A 345 11.71 0.32 -26.10
CA GLN A 345 11.36 0.05 -24.71
C GLN A 345 9.84 0.12 -24.46
N LEU A 346 9.12 1.04 -25.10
CA LEU A 346 7.65 1.09 -25.00
C LEU A 346 6.96 -0.16 -25.57
N LEU A 347 7.61 -0.85 -26.52
CA LEU A 347 7.09 -2.03 -27.20
C LEU A 347 7.59 -3.35 -26.62
N THR A 348 8.59 -3.32 -25.73
CA THR A 348 9.21 -4.53 -25.17
C THR A 348 9.19 -4.56 -23.64
N ASN A 349 9.26 -3.40 -22.99
CA ASN A 349 9.40 -3.26 -21.54
C ASN A 349 8.10 -2.76 -20.89
N ARG A 350 7.49 -3.63 -20.09
CA ARG A 350 6.25 -3.37 -19.37
C ARG A 350 6.37 -2.23 -18.35
N VAL A 351 7.50 -2.13 -17.66
CA VAL A 351 7.75 -1.12 -16.62
C VAL A 351 7.82 0.26 -17.25
N THR A 352 8.54 0.38 -18.37
CA THR A 352 8.60 1.64 -19.14
C THR A 352 7.22 2.08 -19.61
N LEU A 353 6.44 1.17 -20.19
CA LEU A 353 5.06 1.46 -20.60
C LEU A 353 4.18 1.88 -19.42
N ALA A 354 4.29 1.20 -18.27
CA ALA A 354 3.54 1.53 -17.06
C ALA A 354 3.84 2.96 -16.59
N PHE A 355 5.12 3.36 -16.53
CA PHE A 355 5.49 4.74 -16.18
C PHE A 355 4.92 5.78 -17.16
N CYS A 356 4.88 5.49 -18.46
CA CYS A 356 4.24 6.41 -19.41
C CYS A 356 2.73 6.56 -19.18
N ILE A 357 2.03 5.47 -18.90
CA ILE A 357 0.62 5.51 -18.52
C ILE A 357 0.47 6.24 -17.19
N ASP A 358 1.44 6.09 -16.28
CA ASP A 358 1.42 6.77 -15.00
C ASP A 358 1.42 8.28 -15.13
N LEU A 359 2.25 8.84 -16.02
CA LEU A 359 2.29 10.27 -16.27
C LEU A 359 0.95 10.81 -16.80
N VAL A 360 0.26 10.03 -17.64
CA VAL A 360 -1.08 10.39 -18.14
C VAL A 360 -2.10 10.41 -17.00
N LEU A 361 -2.10 9.37 -16.16
CA LEU A 361 -3.01 9.29 -15.01
C LEU A 361 -2.69 10.36 -13.95
N PHE A 362 -1.41 10.65 -13.69
CA PHE A 362 -0.99 11.75 -12.82
C PHE A 362 -1.51 13.09 -13.32
N SER A 363 -1.47 13.33 -14.64
CA SER A 363 -2.05 14.54 -15.23
C SER A 363 -3.54 14.69 -14.89
N ILE A 364 -4.31 13.60 -15.00
CA ILE A 364 -5.74 13.57 -14.71
C ILE A 364 -5.99 13.73 -13.20
N PHE A 365 -5.32 12.94 -12.37
CA PHE A 365 -5.53 12.92 -10.92
C PHE A 365 -5.06 14.22 -10.26
N GLN A 366 -3.93 14.78 -10.71
CA GLN A 366 -3.50 16.11 -10.33
C GLN A 366 -4.61 17.13 -10.61
N ALA A 367 -5.19 17.12 -11.81
CA ALA A 367 -6.24 18.07 -12.18
C ALA A 367 -7.46 17.95 -11.25
N VAL A 368 -7.90 16.71 -10.97
CA VAL A 368 -9.02 16.43 -10.07
C VAL A 368 -8.72 16.92 -8.64
N LEU A 369 -7.55 16.57 -8.10
CA LEU A 369 -7.17 16.91 -6.74
C LEU A 369 -6.93 18.43 -6.58
N LEU A 370 -6.25 19.08 -7.52
CA LEU A 370 -6.06 20.54 -7.50
C LEU A 370 -7.39 21.29 -7.60
N ARG A 371 -8.35 20.81 -8.39
CA ARG A 371 -9.69 21.41 -8.47
C ARG A 371 -10.53 21.17 -7.23
N ALA A 372 -10.24 20.13 -6.45
CA ALA A 372 -10.94 19.88 -5.20
C ALA A 372 -10.45 20.81 -4.08
N VAL A 373 -9.16 21.13 -4.05
CA VAL A 373 -8.57 22.02 -3.03
C VAL A 373 -8.67 23.51 -3.38
N ASN A 374 -8.90 23.84 -4.65
CA ASN A 374 -9.10 25.23 -5.11
C ASN A 374 -10.57 25.48 -5.47
N PRO A 375 -11.26 26.42 -4.79
CA PRO A 375 -12.63 26.79 -5.12
C PRO A 375 -12.79 27.22 -6.58
N SER A 376 -14.01 27.11 -7.12
CA SER A 376 -14.29 27.44 -8.52
C SER A 376 -13.94 28.87 -8.91
N GLN A 377 -13.99 29.79 -7.95
CA GLN A 377 -13.68 31.22 -8.10
C GLN A 377 -12.19 31.54 -7.94
N SER A 378 -11.33 30.55 -7.64
CA SER A 378 -9.90 30.78 -7.47
C SER A 378 -9.22 31.09 -8.81
N LYS A 379 -8.54 32.24 -8.89
CA LYS A 379 -7.64 32.61 -10.01
C LYS A 379 -6.52 31.60 -10.27
N ARG A 380 -6.29 30.63 -9.37
CA ARG A 380 -5.24 29.61 -9.50
C ARG A 380 -5.75 28.27 -10.03
N ARG A 381 -7.05 28.17 -10.32
CA ARG A 381 -7.66 26.92 -10.80
C ARG A 381 -7.12 26.46 -12.15
N TRP A 382 -6.67 27.38 -13.01
CA TRP A 382 -6.10 27.04 -14.33
C TRP A 382 -4.82 26.20 -14.22
N LEU A 383 -4.05 26.31 -13.11
CA LEU A 383 -2.87 25.49 -12.85
C LEU A 383 -3.19 23.99 -12.80
N SER A 384 -4.45 23.62 -12.55
CA SER A 384 -4.87 22.21 -12.60
C SER A 384 -4.78 21.59 -14.00
N TYR A 385 -4.76 22.41 -15.07
CA TYR A 385 -4.68 21.94 -16.45
C TYR A 385 -3.26 21.91 -17.01
N ILE A 386 -2.25 22.31 -16.23
CA ILE A 386 -0.84 22.22 -16.63
C ILE A 386 -0.25 21.03 -15.87
N PRO A 387 -0.11 19.86 -16.51
CA PRO A 387 0.44 18.68 -15.86
C PRO A 387 1.82 18.99 -15.28
N PHE A 388 2.19 18.44 -14.12
CA PHE A 388 3.47 18.63 -13.44
C PHE A 388 3.78 20.08 -13.03
N TRP A 389 4.07 20.98 -13.98
CA TRP A 389 4.44 22.38 -13.74
C TRP A 389 3.35 23.16 -13.01
N GLY A 390 2.08 22.89 -13.32
CA GLY A 390 0.96 23.53 -12.64
C GLY A 390 0.88 23.15 -11.15
N LEU A 391 1.15 21.89 -10.82
CA LEU A 391 1.24 21.43 -9.42
C LEU A 391 2.45 22.02 -8.72
N ALA A 392 3.63 21.98 -9.33
CA ALA A 392 4.84 22.58 -8.78
C ALA A 392 4.63 24.08 -8.48
N ALA A 393 4.15 24.83 -9.47
CA ALA A 393 3.85 26.25 -9.33
C ALA A 393 2.80 26.50 -8.24
N TRP A 394 1.73 25.70 -8.21
CA TRP A 394 0.72 25.83 -7.15
C TRP A 394 1.33 25.57 -5.77
N LEU A 395 2.18 24.56 -5.59
CA LEU A 395 2.82 24.25 -4.31
C LEU A 395 3.77 25.35 -3.83
N ILE A 396 4.55 25.93 -4.74
CA ILE A 396 5.52 27.00 -4.46
C ILE A 396 4.81 28.33 -4.14
N MET A 397 3.71 28.64 -4.82
CA MET A 397 3.02 29.92 -4.63
C MET A 397 2.45 30.06 -3.21
N PRO A 398 2.74 31.19 -2.53
CA PRO A 398 2.25 31.44 -1.17
C PRO A 398 0.72 31.40 -1.12
N PRO A 399 0.10 31.05 0.02
CA PRO A 399 -1.35 31.07 0.17
C PRO A 399 -1.90 32.42 -0.31
N GLY A 400 -2.95 32.42 -1.14
CA GLY A 400 -3.59 33.68 -1.52
C GLY A 400 -4.12 34.36 -0.26
N SER A 401 -3.76 35.63 -0.05
CA SER A 401 -4.35 36.45 1.01
C SER A 401 -5.87 36.46 0.81
N GLY A 402 -6.61 35.94 1.79
CA GLY A 402 -8.07 35.81 1.73
C GLY A 402 -8.84 37.13 1.86
N ALA A 403 -8.38 38.20 1.22
CA ALA A 403 -9.04 39.49 1.18
C ALA A 403 -8.87 40.13 -0.20
N GLY A 404 -9.98 40.31 -0.93
CA GLY A 404 -10.06 41.16 -2.12
C GLY A 404 -9.94 40.44 -3.46
N ASP A 405 -11.03 39.80 -3.88
CA ASP A 405 -11.43 39.83 -5.29
C ASP A 405 -12.92 40.21 -5.30
N SER A 406 -13.20 41.45 -4.88
CA SER A 406 -14.48 42.09 -5.18
C SER A 406 -14.57 42.30 -6.69
N PRO A 407 -15.71 42.03 -7.33
CA PRO A 407 -15.87 42.35 -8.74
C PRO A 407 -15.86 43.88 -8.89
N ALA A 408 -15.05 44.37 -9.82
CA ALA A 408 -15.29 45.66 -10.47
C ALA A 408 -16.09 45.38 -11.75
#